data_AF-A0A8H7TJS1-F1
#
_entry.id   AF-A0A8H7TJS1-F1
#
_cell.length_a   1.000
_cell.length_b   1.000
_cell.length_c   1.000
_cell.angle_alpha   90.00
_cell.angle_beta   90.00
_cell.angle_gamma   90.00
#
_symmetry.space_group_name_H-M   'P 1'
#
loop_
_entity.id
_entity.type
_entity.pdbx_description
1 polymer ?
#
loop_
_entity_poly.entity_id
_entity_poly.type
_entity_poly.pdbx_seq_one_letter_code
_entity_poly.pdbx_strand_id
1 'polypeptide(L)'
;MAKDLRAHPEQDQEHEGASVGEILIEAARRNNTDLLKETIDSIGDEDKVAKILNETKTVLGNYIYHEAALRGNYEIIDMLLDQPGFECDPISRIEQDTPLHSAIRYLNSLTESSPLTPAISQFSTELIAMMIEAGSDPRLRNKANLTPYQLVDPRNEKLRAQLQDAVDVVQNQGDYIEDVEEGGYDGADGVDDAGSASDSDFDPEEYRREMERRKESSKAKSGK
;
A
#
# COMPACT_ATOMS: atom_id res chain seq x y z
N MET A 1 76.93 -5.49 3.51
CA MET A 1 75.76 -6.37 3.38
C MET A 1 74.54 -5.61 3.86
N ALA A 2 73.84 -4.94 2.94
CA ALA A 2 72.65 -4.17 3.26
C ALA A 2 71.45 -5.13 3.32
N LYS A 3 70.75 -5.16 4.46
CA LYS A 3 69.45 -5.86 4.57
C LYS A 3 68.41 -5.00 3.88
N ASP A 4 67.80 -5.56 2.84
CA ASP A 4 66.71 -4.94 2.11
C ASP A 4 65.50 -4.78 3.05
N LEU A 5 65.01 -3.56 3.19
CA LEU A 5 63.96 -3.14 4.14
C LEU A 5 62.57 -3.07 3.47
N ARG A 6 62.38 -3.72 2.32
CA ARG A 6 61.13 -3.68 1.56
C ARG A 6 60.40 -5.02 1.48
N ALA A 7 60.37 -5.77 2.57
CA ALA A 7 59.34 -6.79 2.73
C ALA A 7 58.04 -6.09 3.14
N HIS A 8 57.31 -5.55 2.15
CA HIS A 8 55.89 -5.31 2.33
C HIS A 8 55.23 -6.68 2.48
N PRO A 9 54.54 -6.99 3.60
CA PRO A 9 53.64 -8.13 3.59
C PRO A 9 52.57 -7.79 2.57
N GLU A 10 52.50 -8.55 1.49
CA GLU A 10 51.35 -8.57 0.60
C GLU A 10 50.15 -8.86 1.50
N GLN A 11 49.37 -7.82 1.78
CA GLN A 11 48.05 -7.99 2.33
C GLN A 11 47.25 -8.62 1.19
N ASP A 12 47.18 -9.95 1.19
CA ASP A 12 46.10 -10.68 0.54
C ASP A 12 44.80 -10.19 1.18
N GLN A 13 44.30 -9.06 0.69
CA GLN A 13 42.93 -8.62 0.92
C GLN A 13 42.07 -9.61 0.14
N GLU A 14 41.73 -10.73 0.78
CA GLU A 14 40.56 -11.52 0.42
C GLU A 14 39.40 -10.54 0.32
N HIS A 15 39.03 -10.16 -0.90
CA HIS A 15 37.84 -9.37 -1.12
C HIS A 15 36.67 -10.30 -0.79
N GLU A 16 36.09 -10.15 0.40
CA GLU A 16 34.78 -10.71 0.69
C GLU A 16 33.85 -10.25 -0.45
N GLY A 17 33.35 -11.21 -1.23
CA GLY A 17 32.40 -10.92 -2.30
C GLY A 17 31.15 -10.24 -1.73
N ALA A 18 30.38 -9.58 -2.61
CA ALA A 18 29.11 -9.00 -2.21
C ALA A 18 28.22 -10.05 -1.54
N SER A 19 27.61 -9.70 -0.41
CA SER A 19 26.67 -10.59 0.25
C SER A 19 25.46 -10.84 -0.64
N VAL A 20 24.76 -11.97 -0.44
CA VAL A 20 23.54 -12.30 -1.19
C VAL A 20 22.52 -11.16 -1.16
N GLY A 21 22.32 -10.55 0.01
CA GLY A 21 21.42 -9.40 0.16
C GLY A 21 21.86 -8.19 -0.67
N GLU A 22 23.15 -7.88 -0.72
CA GLU A 22 23.66 -6.77 -1.54
C GLU A 22 23.51 -7.06 -3.04
N ILE A 23 23.74 -8.31 -3.47
CA ILE A 23 23.53 -8.72 -4.87
C ILE A 23 22.06 -8.55 -5.25
N LEU A 24 21.14 -8.99 -4.39
CA LEU A 24 19.69 -8.85 -4.60
C LEU A 24 19.28 -7.37 -4.69
N ILE A 25 19.79 -6.51 -3.80
CA ILE A 25 19.55 -5.07 -3.85
C ILE A 25 20.09 -4.45 -5.14
N GLU A 26 21.29 -4.81 -5.57
CA GLU A 26 21.87 -4.28 -6.81
C GLU A 26 21.13 -4.78 -8.06
N ALA A 27 20.67 -6.02 -8.07
CA ALA A 27 19.79 -6.55 -9.11
C ALA A 27 18.50 -5.73 -9.19
N ALA A 28 17.86 -5.50 -8.04
CA ALA A 28 16.64 -4.72 -7.95
C ALA A 28 16.84 -3.26 -8.37
N ARG A 29 17.98 -2.63 -8.06
CA ARG A 29 18.27 -1.24 -8.44
C ARG A 29 18.52 -1.05 -9.93
N ARG A 30 19.16 -2.03 -10.57
CA ARG A 30 19.58 -1.96 -11.97
C ARG A 30 18.58 -2.58 -12.93
N ASN A 31 17.42 -3.03 -12.43
CA ASN A 31 16.45 -3.80 -13.20
C ASN A 31 17.09 -5.03 -13.87
N ASN A 32 18.02 -5.70 -13.16
CA ASN A 32 18.74 -6.86 -13.69
C ASN A 32 18.01 -8.15 -13.27
N THR A 33 17.05 -8.56 -14.08
CA THR A 33 16.20 -9.75 -13.86
C THR A 33 17.01 -11.03 -13.86
N ASP A 34 18.04 -11.13 -14.71
CA ASP A 34 18.88 -12.32 -14.80
C ASP A 34 19.66 -12.53 -13.50
N LEU A 35 20.29 -11.46 -12.99
CA LEU A 35 21.01 -11.53 -11.72
C LEU A 35 20.08 -11.84 -10.55
N LEU A 36 18.88 -11.24 -10.52
CA LEU A 36 17.89 -11.54 -9.48
C LEU A 36 17.54 -13.03 -9.49
N LYS A 37 17.22 -13.57 -10.66
CA LYS A 37 16.86 -14.97 -10.84
C LYS A 37 17.99 -15.91 -10.46
N GLU A 38 19.19 -15.69 -10.98
CA GLU A 38 20.38 -16.51 -10.66
C GLU A 38 20.65 -16.52 -9.15
N THR A 39 20.49 -15.37 -8.49
CA THR A 39 20.70 -15.26 -7.04
C THR A 39 19.62 -16.02 -6.26
N ILE A 40 18.34 -15.90 -6.65
CA ILE A 40 17.24 -16.67 -6.05
C ILE A 40 17.44 -18.18 -6.24
N ASP A 41 17.73 -18.61 -7.47
CA ASP A 41 17.96 -20.01 -7.82
C ASP A 41 19.13 -20.61 -7.02
N SER A 42 20.17 -19.81 -6.73
CA SER A 42 21.32 -20.25 -5.93
C SER A 42 21.00 -20.54 -4.47
N ILE A 43 19.91 -19.98 -3.92
CA ILE A 43 19.44 -20.24 -2.55
C ILE A 43 18.72 -21.59 -2.49
N GLY A 44 17.92 -21.90 -3.52
CA GLY A 44 17.33 -23.22 -3.81
C GLY A 44 16.16 -23.68 -2.93
N ASP A 45 15.97 -23.10 -1.75
CA ASP A 45 14.91 -23.46 -0.80
C ASP A 45 13.90 -22.31 -0.68
N GLU A 46 12.62 -22.57 -0.98
CA GLU A 46 11.56 -21.55 -1.07
C GLU A 46 11.38 -20.75 0.24
N ASP A 47 11.37 -21.44 1.39
CA ASP A 47 11.23 -20.78 2.70
C ASP A 47 12.43 -19.88 3.00
N LYS A 48 13.65 -20.31 2.65
CA LYS A 48 14.85 -19.47 2.77
C LYS A 48 14.83 -18.30 1.80
N VAL A 49 14.36 -18.49 0.57
CA VAL A 49 14.20 -17.42 -0.41
C VAL A 49 13.27 -16.35 0.14
N ALA A 50 12.06 -16.74 0.57
CA ALA A 50 11.08 -15.84 1.17
C ALA A 50 11.69 -15.07 2.35
N LYS A 51 12.33 -15.78 3.28
CA LYS A 51 12.99 -15.15 4.43
C LYS A 51 14.05 -14.14 4.02
N ILE A 52 14.95 -14.51 3.12
CA ILE A 52 16.04 -13.62 2.67
C ILE A 52 15.46 -12.39 1.97
N LEU A 53 14.50 -12.56 1.06
CA LEU A 53 13.87 -11.45 0.35
C LEU A 53 13.16 -10.49 1.31
N ASN A 54 12.43 -11.03 2.29
CA ASN A 54 11.71 -10.25 3.29
C ASN A 54 12.62 -9.59 4.34
N GLU A 55 13.81 -10.13 4.60
CA GLU A 55 14.75 -9.56 5.57
C GLU A 55 15.80 -8.63 4.93
N THR A 56 16.01 -8.73 3.62
CA THR A 56 17.02 -7.95 2.88
C THR A 56 16.68 -6.46 2.87
N LYS A 57 17.55 -5.67 3.50
CA LYS A 57 17.40 -4.22 3.62
C LYS A 57 18.69 -3.49 3.27
N THR A 58 18.53 -2.29 2.71
CA THR A 58 19.64 -1.34 2.56
C THR A 58 20.05 -0.76 3.90
N VAL A 59 21.20 -0.07 3.94
CA VAL A 59 21.67 0.70 5.11
C VAL A 59 20.67 1.77 5.57
N LEU A 60 19.82 2.25 4.66
CA LEU A 60 18.77 3.22 4.99
C LEU A 60 17.54 2.54 5.61
N GLY A 61 17.43 1.21 5.50
CA GLY A 61 16.30 0.42 6.00
C GLY A 61 15.16 0.28 5.00
N ASN A 62 15.44 0.45 3.71
CA ASN A 62 14.52 0.10 2.63
C ASN A 62 14.66 -1.39 2.33
N TYR A 63 13.54 -2.08 2.17
CA TYR A 63 13.54 -3.47 1.73
C TYR A 63 13.79 -3.53 0.22
N ILE A 64 14.17 -4.70 -0.30
CA ILE A 64 14.34 -4.92 -1.75
C ILE A 64 13.14 -4.44 -2.56
N TYR A 65 11.93 -4.65 -2.04
CA TYR A 65 10.70 -4.22 -2.71
C TYR A 65 10.64 -2.69 -2.86
N HIS A 66 11.03 -1.94 -1.84
CA HIS A 66 11.07 -0.47 -1.90
C HIS A 66 12.09 0.00 -2.94
N GLU A 67 13.27 -0.64 -3.03
CA GLU A 67 14.30 -0.24 -3.98
C GLU A 67 13.87 -0.46 -5.44
N ALA A 68 13.10 -1.53 -5.70
CA ALA A 68 12.48 -1.77 -7.00
C ALA A 68 11.37 -0.74 -7.29
N ALA A 69 10.48 -0.51 -6.32
CA ALA A 69 9.34 0.40 -6.44
C ALA A 69 9.76 1.88 -6.61
N LEU A 70 10.78 2.35 -5.89
CA LEU A 70 11.33 3.71 -6.01
C LEU A 70 11.92 4.01 -7.40
N ARG A 71 12.11 2.98 -8.23
CA ARG A 71 12.66 3.08 -9.59
C ARG A 71 11.66 2.66 -10.66
N GLY A 72 10.48 2.20 -10.27
CA GLY A 72 9.49 1.63 -11.17
C GLY A 72 10.02 0.45 -11.99
N ASN A 73 10.88 -0.37 -11.39
CA ASN A 73 11.43 -1.55 -12.03
C ASN A 73 10.36 -2.66 -12.07
N TYR A 74 9.42 -2.52 -13.00
CA TYR A 74 8.22 -3.35 -13.15
C TYR A 74 8.56 -4.84 -13.14
N GLU A 75 9.55 -5.27 -13.93
CA GLU A 75 9.89 -6.69 -14.05
C GLU A 75 10.48 -7.28 -12.77
N ILE A 76 11.27 -6.49 -12.03
CA ILE A 76 11.77 -6.92 -10.71
C ILE A 76 10.60 -7.05 -9.74
N ILE A 77 9.65 -6.12 -9.77
CA ILE A 77 8.49 -6.16 -8.88
C ILE A 77 7.64 -7.40 -9.17
N ASP A 78 7.36 -7.68 -10.45
CA ASP A 78 6.63 -8.87 -10.91
C ASP A 78 7.31 -10.16 -10.41
N MET A 79 8.62 -10.30 -10.67
CA MET A 79 9.39 -11.45 -10.21
C MET A 79 9.41 -11.64 -8.69
N LEU A 80 9.41 -10.55 -7.92
CA LEU A 80 9.37 -10.60 -6.46
C LEU A 80 8.00 -11.02 -5.95
N LEU A 81 6.93 -10.48 -6.53
CA LEU A 81 5.54 -10.79 -6.18
C LEU A 81 5.17 -12.24 -6.52
N ASP A 82 5.80 -12.83 -7.53
CA ASP A 82 5.67 -14.25 -7.88
C ASP A 82 6.30 -15.21 -6.85
N GLN A 83 7.14 -14.71 -5.93
CA GLN A 83 7.80 -15.58 -4.95
C GLN A 83 6.84 -15.99 -3.83
N PRO A 84 6.78 -17.30 -3.49
CA PRO A 84 5.93 -17.77 -2.40
C PRO A 84 6.38 -17.16 -1.06
N GLY A 85 5.42 -16.66 -0.28
CA GLY A 85 5.69 -16.07 1.04
C GLY A 85 6.40 -14.72 1.02
N PHE A 86 6.46 -14.03 -0.13
CA PHE A 86 6.96 -12.67 -0.22
C PHE A 86 5.99 -11.66 0.40
N GLU A 87 6.49 -10.78 1.26
CA GLU A 87 5.69 -9.80 1.99
C GLU A 87 5.42 -8.56 1.12
N CYS A 88 4.15 -8.22 0.93
CA CYS A 88 3.74 -7.12 0.05
C CYS A 88 3.85 -5.73 0.70
N ASP A 89 3.68 -5.65 2.03
CA ASP A 89 3.61 -4.37 2.76
C ASP A 89 4.70 -4.17 3.84
N PRO A 90 5.99 -4.46 3.58
CA PRO A 90 7.04 -4.11 4.53
C PRO A 90 7.09 -2.59 4.73
N ILE A 91 7.36 -2.14 5.96
CA ILE A 91 7.44 -0.70 6.29
C ILE A 91 8.89 -0.24 6.34
N SER A 92 9.25 0.73 5.50
CA SER A 92 10.59 1.33 5.49
C SER A 92 10.94 2.03 6.82
N ARG A 93 12.23 2.08 7.16
CA ARG A 93 12.67 2.62 8.46
C ARG A 93 12.47 4.13 8.63
N ILE A 94 12.74 4.91 7.58
CA ILE A 94 12.87 6.38 7.70
C ILE A 94 11.51 7.08 7.51
N GLU A 95 10.85 6.81 6.38
CA GLU A 95 9.58 7.43 6.00
C GLU A 95 8.36 6.62 6.43
N GLN A 96 8.56 5.37 6.87
CA GLN A 96 7.48 4.41 7.12
C GLN A 96 6.57 4.23 5.90
N ASP A 97 7.09 4.45 4.71
CA ASP A 97 6.43 4.13 3.45
C ASP A 97 6.34 2.60 3.30
N THR A 98 5.25 2.13 2.68
CA THR A 98 5.15 0.78 2.07
C THR A 98 5.75 0.82 0.65
N PRO A 99 5.99 -0.34 0.00
CA PRO A 99 6.41 -0.36 -1.41
C PRO A 99 5.43 0.38 -2.32
N LEU A 100 4.12 0.33 -2.01
CA LEU A 100 3.11 1.07 -2.78
C LEU A 100 3.32 2.59 -2.70
N HIS A 101 3.67 3.14 -1.53
CA HIS A 101 4.05 4.56 -1.41
C HIS A 101 5.29 4.88 -2.26
N SER A 102 6.31 4.01 -2.22
CA SER A 102 7.53 4.15 -3.02
C SER A 102 7.24 4.19 -4.52
N ALA A 103 6.35 3.33 -5.02
CA ALA A 103 5.92 3.32 -6.41
C ALA A 103 5.24 4.64 -6.79
N ILE A 104 4.32 5.15 -5.96
CA ILE A 104 3.66 6.44 -6.22
C ILE A 104 4.66 7.60 -6.29
N ARG A 105 5.69 7.61 -5.43
CA ARG A 105 6.74 8.64 -5.51
C ARG A 105 7.52 8.58 -6.81
N TYR A 106 7.86 7.38 -7.28
CA TYR A 106 8.48 7.21 -8.59
C TYR A 106 7.58 7.77 -9.70
N LEU A 107 6.30 7.39 -9.70
CA LEU A 107 5.35 7.83 -10.73
C LEU A 107 5.18 9.36 -10.74
N ASN A 108 5.12 10.00 -9.57
CA ASN A 108 5.09 11.46 -9.47
C ASN A 108 6.37 12.10 -10.03
N SER A 109 7.54 11.49 -9.81
CA SER A 109 8.80 12.03 -10.35
C SER A 109 8.84 12.06 -11.90
N LEU A 110 8.12 11.14 -12.55
CA LEU A 110 7.97 11.13 -14.01
C LEU A 110 7.15 12.33 -14.51
N THR A 111 6.15 12.77 -13.74
CA THR A 111 5.27 13.90 -14.10
C THR A 111 5.80 15.26 -13.67
N GLU A 112 6.78 15.31 -12.77
CA GLU A 112 7.52 16.53 -12.43
C GLU A 112 8.36 17.03 -13.62
N SER A 113 8.99 16.08 -14.32
CA SER A 113 9.95 16.36 -15.40
C SER A 113 9.31 16.52 -16.78
N SER A 114 8.13 15.92 -16.96
CA SER A 114 7.46 15.76 -18.25
C SER A 114 5.93 15.81 -18.06
N PRO A 115 5.14 16.33 -19.02
CA PRO A 115 3.69 16.27 -18.91
C PRO A 115 3.20 14.82 -18.79
N LEU A 116 2.08 14.63 -18.09
CA LEU A 116 1.41 13.34 -18.01
C LEU A 116 0.99 12.90 -19.41
N THR A 117 1.68 11.91 -19.96
CA THR A 117 1.37 11.31 -21.26
C THR A 117 0.50 10.07 -21.11
N PRO A 118 -0.23 9.66 -22.15
CA PRO A 118 -0.99 8.40 -22.12
C PRO A 118 -0.13 7.18 -21.77
N ALA A 119 1.13 7.14 -22.24
CA ALA A 119 2.07 6.06 -21.94
C ALA A 119 2.43 6.00 -20.45
N ILE A 120 2.75 7.15 -19.82
CA ILE A 120 3.02 7.22 -18.37
C ILE A 120 1.76 6.83 -17.59
N SER A 121 0.60 7.33 -18.00
CA SER A 121 -0.67 7.01 -17.33
C SER A 121 -0.98 5.52 -17.40
N GLN A 122 -0.79 4.88 -18.56
CA GLN A 122 -0.99 3.44 -18.72
C GLN A 122 -0.04 2.63 -17.85
N PHE A 123 1.26 2.90 -17.94
CA PHE A 123 2.29 2.25 -17.11
C PHE A 123 1.99 2.40 -15.62
N SER A 124 1.61 3.61 -15.18
CA SER A 124 1.24 3.88 -13.79
C SER A 124 0.09 2.98 -13.31
N THR A 125 -0.95 2.85 -14.15
CA THR A 125 -2.13 2.07 -13.79
C THR A 125 -1.85 0.57 -13.78
N GLU A 126 -1.03 0.07 -14.71
CA GLU A 126 -0.65 -1.34 -14.79
C GLU A 126 0.24 -1.75 -13.62
N LEU A 127 1.26 -0.94 -13.30
CA LEU A 127 2.15 -1.21 -12.16
C LEU A 127 1.37 -1.27 -10.84
N ILE A 128 0.50 -0.29 -10.60
CA ILE A 128 -0.27 -0.22 -9.36
C ILE A 128 -1.36 -1.29 -9.31
N ALA A 129 -1.94 -1.69 -10.45
CA ALA A 129 -2.88 -2.81 -10.51
C ALA A 129 -2.19 -4.10 -10.06
N MET A 130 -1.04 -4.44 -10.65
CA MET A 130 -0.26 -5.63 -10.30
C MET A 130 0.06 -5.66 -8.80
N MET A 131 0.55 -4.56 -8.23
CA MET A 131 0.89 -4.51 -6.80
C MET A 131 -0.32 -4.74 -5.89
N ILE A 132 -1.49 -4.18 -6.23
CA ILE A 132 -2.73 -4.35 -5.47
C ILE A 132 -3.28 -5.77 -5.63
N GLU A 133 -3.27 -6.30 -6.86
CA GLU A 133 -3.72 -7.66 -7.17
C GLU A 133 -2.87 -8.72 -6.45
N ALA A 134 -1.58 -8.48 -6.26
CA ALA A 134 -0.69 -9.33 -5.48
C ALA A 134 -0.87 -9.20 -3.96
N GLY A 135 -1.64 -8.20 -3.49
CA GLY A 135 -2.05 -8.06 -2.09
C GLY A 135 -1.49 -6.84 -1.34
N SER A 136 -0.91 -5.85 -2.02
CA SER A 136 -0.47 -4.60 -1.36
C SER A 136 -1.67 -3.79 -0.85
N ASP A 137 -1.70 -3.41 0.43
CA ASP A 137 -2.81 -2.67 1.04
C ASP A 137 -2.71 -1.14 0.79
N PRO A 138 -3.64 -0.53 0.02
CA PRO A 138 -3.62 0.90 -0.29
C PRO A 138 -4.10 1.79 0.86
N ARG A 139 -4.53 1.23 2.00
CA ARG A 139 -5.03 1.97 3.16
C ARG A 139 -3.94 2.29 4.17
N LEU A 140 -2.80 1.62 4.08
CA LEU A 140 -1.68 1.82 4.98
C LEU A 140 -1.16 3.26 4.88
N ARG A 141 -0.72 3.79 6.02
CA ARG A 141 -0.28 5.18 6.14
C ARG A 141 1.18 5.25 6.51
N ASN A 142 1.89 6.17 5.89
CA ASN A 142 3.27 6.43 6.21
C ASN A 142 3.45 7.32 7.46
N LYS A 143 4.69 7.71 7.75
CA LYS A 143 5.04 8.58 8.89
C LYS A 143 4.35 9.95 8.85
N ALA A 144 4.03 10.46 7.65
CA ALA A 144 3.28 11.70 7.47
C ALA A 144 1.76 11.50 7.62
N ASN A 145 1.32 10.29 7.99
CA ASN A 145 -0.07 9.87 8.09
C ASN A 145 -0.84 9.95 6.76
N LEU A 146 -0.11 9.82 5.64
CA LEU A 146 -0.66 9.86 4.28
C LEU A 146 -0.78 8.44 3.72
N THR A 147 -1.86 8.16 3.01
CA THR A 147 -2.01 6.93 2.21
C THR A 147 -1.39 7.10 0.81
N PRO A 148 -1.13 6.01 0.06
CA PRO A 148 -0.69 6.09 -1.33
C PRO A 148 -1.60 6.96 -2.20
N TYR A 149 -2.93 6.83 -2.05
CA TYR A 149 -3.92 7.68 -2.73
C TYR A 149 -3.69 9.18 -2.50
N GLN A 150 -3.33 9.57 -1.28
CA GLN A 150 -3.11 10.97 -0.92
C GLN A 150 -1.79 11.51 -1.48
N LEU A 151 -0.83 10.63 -1.82
CA LEU A 151 0.43 11.02 -2.43
C LEU A 151 0.34 11.21 -3.95
N VAL A 152 -0.64 10.62 -4.63
CA VAL A 152 -0.75 10.70 -6.10
C VAL A 152 -0.91 12.15 -6.58
N ASP A 153 -0.16 12.53 -7.63
CA ASP A 153 -0.33 13.80 -8.34
C ASP A 153 -1.82 14.04 -8.68
N PRO A 154 -2.42 15.17 -8.23
CA PRO A 154 -3.81 15.51 -8.51
C PRO A 154 -4.19 15.48 -10.00
N ARG A 155 -3.22 15.67 -10.90
CA ARG A 155 -3.43 15.64 -12.35
C ARG A 155 -3.65 14.24 -12.90
N ASN A 156 -3.21 13.20 -12.19
CA ASN A 156 -3.39 11.81 -12.60
C ASN A 156 -4.72 11.25 -12.07
N GLU A 157 -5.82 11.78 -12.57
CA GLU A 157 -7.18 11.42 -12.14
C GLU A 157 -7.45 9.92 -12.27
N LYS A 158 -6.92 9.28 -13.31
CA LYS A 158 -7.09 7.84 -13.56
C LYS A 158 -6.46 6.98 -12.44
N LEU A 159 -5.23 7.29 -12.05
CA LEU A 159 -4.56 6.56 -10.98
C LEU A 159 -5.22 6.81 -9.62
N ARG A 160 -5.70 8.04 -9.39
CA ARG A 160 -6.47 8.37 -8.17
C ARG A 160 -7.76 7.55 -8.09
N ALA A 161 -8.51 7.47 -9.18
CA ALA A 161 -9.72 6.65 -9.24
C ALA A 161 -9.42 5.18 -8.94
N GLN A 162 -8.41 4.59 -9.59
CA GLN A 162 -8.01 3.21 -9.35
C GLN A 162 -7.65 2.91 -7.89
N LEU A 163 -6.88 3.80 -7.23
CA LEU A 163 -6.54 3.61 -5.82
C LEU A 163 -7.73 3.82 -4.88
N GLN A 164 -8.65 4.73 -5.21
CA GLN A 164 -9.89 4.90 -4.46
C GLN A 164 -10.74 3.63 -4.56
N ASP A 165 -10.94 3.10 -5.77
CA ASP A 165 -11.69 1.87 -6.00
C ASP A 165 -11.07 0.70 -5.22
N ALA A 166 -9.73 0.58 -5.22
CA ALA A 166 -9.04 -0.44 -4.44
C ALA A 166 -9.25 -0.29 -2.93
N VAL A 167 -9.20 0.93 -2.39
CA VAL A 167 -9.52 1.20 -0.97
C VAL A 167 -10.95 0.78 -0.64
N ASP A 168 -11.91 1.13 -1.50
CA ASP A 168 -13.32 0.82 -1.29
C ASP A 168 -13.58 -0.69 -1.33
N VAL A 169 -12.92 -1.42 -2.24
CA VAL A 169 -12.99 -2.89 -2.32
C VAL A 169 -12.50 -3.53 -1.02
N VAL A 170 -11.32 -3.14 -0.53
CA VAL A 170 -10.75 -3.72 0.70
C VAL A 170 -11.60 -3.35 1.93
N GLN A 171 -12.19 -2.16 1.97
CA GLN A 171 -13.08 -1.76 3.05
C GLN A 171 -14.38 -2.57 3.05
N ASN A 172 -14.97 -2.82 1.90
CA ASN A 172 -16.22 -3.58 1.77
C ASN A 172 -16.04 -5.10 1.95
N GLN A 173 -14.84 -5.64 1.67
CA GLN A 173 -14.52 -7.04 1.97
C GLN A 173 -14.59 -7.37 3.49
N GLY A 174 -14.42 -6.36 4.35
CA GLY A 174 -14.52 -6.53 5.80
C GLY A 174 -15.93 -6.44 6.40
N ASP A 175 -16.96 -6.13 5.61
CA ASP A 175 -18.33 -5.86 6.07
C ASP A 175 -19.35 -6.95 5.69
N TYR A 176 -18.88 -8.09 5.16
CA TYR A 176 -19.73 -9.28 4.93
C TYR A 176 -19.73 -10.16 6.18
N ILE A 177 -20.65 -9.88 7.11
CA ILE A 177 -21.20 -10.94 7.97
C ILE A 177 -22.22 -11.67 7.09
N GLU A 178 -21.91 -12.90 6.66
CA GLU A 178 -22.95 -13.81 6.20
C GLU A 178 -23.87 -14.05 7.40
N ASP A 179 -25.08 -13.49 7.37
CA ASP A 179 -26.17 -13.92 8.23
C ASP A 179 -26.40 -15.41 7.93
N VAL A 180 -25.71 -16.28 8.67
CA VAL A 180 -25.99 -17.70 8.70
C VAL A 180 -27.44 -17.86 9.15
N GLU A 181 -28.30 -18.26 8.21
CA GLU A 181 -29.62 -18.81 8.52
C GLU A 181 -29.45 -20.02 9.44
N GLU A 182 -29.51 -19.80 10.76
CA GLU A 182 -29.70 -20.87 11.74
C GLU A 182 -31.15 -20.87 12.19
N GLY A 183 -31.89 -21.85 11.67
CA GLY A 183 -33.25 -22.14 12.06
C GLY A 183 -33.38 -22.67 13.50
N GLY A 184 -34.54 -22.36 14.08
CA GLY A 184 -35.21 -23.22 15.06
C GLY A 184 -34.92 -22.94 16.54
N TYR A 185 -35.70 -22.06 17.16
CA TYR A 185 -35.92 -22.07 18.61
C TYR A 185 -37.41 -21.90 18.93
N ASP A 186 -38.05 -23.03 19.24
CA ASP A 186 -39.31 -23.12 19.98
C ASP A 186 -39.00 -23.08 21.49
N GLY A 187 -39.76 -22.29 22.26
CA GLY A 187 -39.98 -22.57 23.69
C GLY A 187 -39.42 -21.60 24.74
N ALA A 188 -40.17 -20.52 24.97
CA ALA A 188 -40.65 -19.99 26.26
C ALA A 188 -39.71 -19.55 27.42
N ASP A 189 -40.10 -18.37 27.94
CA ASP A 189 -39.98 -17.79 29.29
C ASP A 189 -38.72 -17.02 29.70
N GLY A 190 -38.93 -15.71 29.91
CA GLY A 190 -38.01 -14.81 30.63
C GLY A 190 -38.03 -13.36 30.13
N VAL A 191 -39.15 -12.66 30.32
CA VAL A 191 -39.29 -11.20 30.15
C VAL A 191 -38.49 -10.43 31.21
N ASP A 192 -38.23 -9.14 30.91
CA ASP A 192 -37.55 -8.09 31.69
C ASP A 192 -36.04 -8.01 31.35
N ASP A 193 -35.43 -6.91 30.86
CA ASP A 193 -35.70 -5.49 31.05
C ASP A 193 -34.85 -4.63 30.07
N ALA A 194 -35.39 -3.46 29.72
CA ALA A 194 -34.77 -2.25 29.18
C ALA A 194 -34.17 -2.22 27.76
N GLY A 195 -35.05 -2.08 26.77
CA GLY A 195 -34.75 -1.42 25.49
C GLY A 195 -34.55 0.09 25.68
N SER A 196 -33.36 0.59 25.32
CA SER A 196 -33.05 2.02 25.35
C SER A 196 -33.61 2.71 24.10
N ALA A 197 -34.89 3.08 24.14
CA ALA A 197 -35.49 4.01 23.19
C ALA A 197 -35.09 5.45 23.59
N SER A 198 -34.32 6.11 22.73
CA SER A 198 -34.03 7.55 22.87
C SER A 198 -35.28 8.33 22.52
N ASP A 199 -36.01 8.72 23.56
CA ASP A 199 -37.24 9.50 23.54
C ASP A 199 -36.98 10.92 23.00
N SER A 200 -37.52 11.21 21.82
CA SER A 200 -37.74 12.57 21.34
C SER A 200 -39.23 12.67 21.06
N ASP A 201 -39.96 13.28 21.99
CA ASP A 201 -41.40 13.56 21.92
C ASP A 201 -41.74 14.34 20.64
N PHE A 202 -42.09 13.61 19.59
CA PHE A 202 -42.60 14.19 18.35
C PHE A 202 -44.10 14.42 18.51
N ASP A 203 -44.50 15.65 18.86
CA ASP A 203 -45.91 16.09 18.85
C ASP A 203 -46.35 16.45 17.41
N PRO A 204 -47.22 15.64 16.77
CA PRO A 204 -47.66 15.87 15.40
C PRO A 204 -48.49 17.16 15.22
N GLU A 205 -49.14 17.64 16.28
CA GLU A 205 -49.93 18.88 16.24
C GLU A 205 -49.05 20.12 16.34
N GLU A 206 -47.97 20.08 17.13
CA GLU A 206 -46.99 21.17 17.14
C GLU A 206 -46.28 21.30 15.78
N TYR A 207 -45.92 20.17 15.16
CA TYR A 207 -45.31 20.15 13.82
C TYR A 207 -46.22 20.79 12.75
N ARG A 208 -47.53 20.50 12.79
CA ARG A 208 -48.51 21.10 11.86
C ARG A 208 -48.59 22.62 12.03
N ARG A 209 -48.63 23.11 13.27
CA ARG A 209 -48.66 24.55 13.57
C ARG A 209 -47.39 25.27 13.11
N GLU A 210 -46.22 24.66 13.29
CA GLU A 210 -44.95 25.22 12.84
C GLU A 210 -44.87 25.32 11.31
N MET A 211 -45.37 24.31 10.59
CA MET A 211 -45.41 24.29 9.13
C MET A 211 -46.37 25.34 8.55
N GLU A 212 -47.48 25.62 9.23
CA GLU A 212 -48.39 26.70 8.85
C GLU A 212 -47.77 28.09 9.05
N ARG A 213 -47.13 28.34 10.20
CA ARG A 213 -46.38 29.58 10.47
C ARG A 213 -45.31 29.86 9.42
N ARG A 214 -44.56 28.82 9.03
CA ARG A 214 -43.55 28.91 7.97
C ARG A 214 -44.16 29.30 6.62
N LYS A 215 -45.30 28.72 6.24
CA LYS A 215 -46.00 29.05 4.97
C LYS A 215 -46.57 30.47 4.95
N GLU A 216 -47.02 31.00 6.08
CA GLU A 216 -47.50 32.39 6.16
C GLU A 216 -46.34 33.39 6.03
N SER A 217 -45.22 33.11 6.70
CA SER A 217 -44.02 33.95 6.63
C SER A 217 -43.40 34.01 5.22
N SER A 218 -43.49 32.92 4.45
CA SER A 218 -42.99 32.87 3.07
C SER A 218 -43.90 33.61 2.09
N LYS A 219 -45.23 33.54 2.29
CA LYS A 219 -46.20 34.34 1.52
C LYS A 219 -46.05 35.84 1.77
N ALA A 220 -45.77 36.26 3.02
CA ALA A 220 -45.55 37.66 3.36
C ALA A 220 -44.25 38.23 2.75
N LYS A 221 -43.22 37.39 2.55
CA LYS A 221 -41.96 37.80 1.90
C LYS A 221 -42.02 37.85 0.38
N SER A 222 -42.95 37.14 -0.25
CA SER A 222 -43.10 37.10 -1.71
C SER A 222 -44.06 38.17 -2.26
N GLY A 223 -44.61 39.04 -1.39
CA GLY A 223 -45.61 40.06 -1.74
C GLY A 223 -45.13 41.51 -1.61
N LYS A 224 -43.81 41.75 -1.65
CA LYS A 224 -43.23 43.10 -1.64
C LYS A 224 -42.24 43.28 -2.77
#